data_AF-V4YNG6-F1
#
_entry.id   AF-V4YNG6-F1
#
_cell.length_a   1.000
_cell.length_b   1.000
_cell.length_c   1.000
_cell.angle_alpha   90.00
_cell.angle_beta   90.00
_cell.angle_gamma   90.00
#
_symmetry.space_group_name_H-M   'P 1'
#
loop_
_entity.id
_entity.type
_entity.pdbx_description
1 polymer ?
#
loop_
_entity_poly.entity_id
_entity_poly.type
_entity_poly.pdbx_seq_one_letter_code
_entity_poly.pdbx_strand_id
1 'polypeptide(L)'
;MPHPQRLPIVTSRLGHQQVARIASPYGPMVAAACEGGLSGLWFEGQKHFPDLSAMTTGDTQHPHHVKHQQLWRTLEAQLTAYAAGNLQHFDLPLHLCTGTAFGQRVWQRLLQVPFGHTTTYGELATMVNSAPRATGGAVGRNPIAIIVPCHRVVGVNGALTGYAGGMRNKTALLRLEHYFD
;
A
#
# COMPACT_ATOMS: atom_id res chain seq x y z
N MET A 1 -2.00 -38.80 -37.71
CA MET A 1 -2.95 -38.18 -36.75
C MET A 1 -2.24 -37.02 -36.08
N PRO A 2 -2.49 -35.76 -36.51
CA PRO A 2 -1.87 -34.60 -35.87
C PRO A 2 -2.64 -34.27 -34.58
N HIS A 3 -1.91 -34.11 -33.47
CA HIS A 3 -2.45 -33.64 -32.21
C HIS A 3 -2.99 -32.21 -32.34
N PRO A 4 -4.09 -31.86 -31.65
CA PRO A 4 -4.63 -30.51 -31.70
C PRO A 4 -3.64 -29.52 -31.09
N GLN A 5 -3.22 -28.55 -31.90
CA GLN A 5 -2.49 -27.38 -31.46
C GLN A 5 -3.34 -26.63 -30.42
N ARG A 6 -2.87 -26.54 -29.18
CA ARG A 6 -3.47 -25.64 -28.19
C ARG A 6 -3.20 -24.21 -28.63
N LEU A 7 -4.26 -23.48 -28.94
CA LEU A 7 -4.24 -22.04 -29.16
C LEU A 7 -3.69 -21.33 -27.90
N PRO A 8 -2.94 -20.23 -28.04
CA PRO A 8 -2.45 -19.47 -26.90
C PRO A 8 -3.66 -18.93 -26.11
N ILE A 9 -3.64 -19.15 -24.80
CA ILE A 9 -4.62 -18.55 -23.89
C ILE A 9 -4.40 -17.04 -23.92
N VAL A 10 -5.27 -16.32 -24.63
CA VAL A 10 -5.36 -14.86 -24.56
C VAL A 10 -5.99 -14.52 -23.23
N THR A 11 -5.16 -14.14 -22.26
CA THR A 11 -5.61 -13.69 -20.94
C THR A 11 -6.19 -12.27 -21.04
N SER A 12 -7.34 -12.08 -20.41
CA SER A 12 -8.22 -10.91 -20.48
C SER A 12 -7.56 -9.61 -20.00
N ARG A 13 -8.02 -8.46 -20.52
CA ARG A 13 -7.61 -7.07 -20.19
C ARG A 13 -7.96 -6.61 -18.76
N LEU A 14 -7.67 -7.42 -17.75
CA LEU A 14 -7.53 -6.99 -16.35
C LEU A 14 -6.12 -7.46 -15.96
N GLY A 15 -5.17 -6.53 -16.10
CA GLY A 15 -3.74 -6.81 -16.21
C GLY A 15 -3.17 -7.67 -15.09
N HIS A 16 -2.34 -8.63 -15.47
CA HIS A 16 -1.56 -9.50 -14.59
C HIS A 16 -0.80 -8.67 -13.55
N GLN A 17 -1.30 -8.65 -12.32
CA GLN A 17 -0.57 -8.07 -11.21
C GLN A 17 0.56 -9.04 -10.82
N GLN A 18 1.78 -8.52 -10.76
CA GLN A 18 2.91 -9.27 -10.22
C GLN A 18 3.06 -8.97 -8.74
N VAL A 19 3.36 -10.00 -7.97
CA VAL A 19 3.62 -9.89 -6.54
C VAL A 19 5.05 -10.28 -6.19
N ALA A 20 5.58 -9.61 -5.17
CA ALA A 20 6.88 -9.91 -4.58
C ALA A 20 6.81 -9.81 -3.06
N ARG A 21 7.56 -10.66 -2.37
CA ARG A 21 7.85 -10.47 -0.95
C ARG A 21 8.96 -9.44 -0.84
N ILE A 22 8.77 -8.48 0.05
CA ILE A 22 9.63 -7.30 0.23
C ILE A 22 10.24 -7.37 1.62
N ALA A 23 11.57 -7.27 1.69
CA ALA A 23 12.25 -7.09 2.97
C ALA A 23 12.00 -5.67 3.47
N SER A 24 11.58 -5.53 4.73
CA SER A 24 11.28 -4.23 5.32
C SER A 24 11.68 -4.19 6.80
N PRO A 25 12.21 -3.05 7.30
CA PRO A 25 12.49 -2.85 8.72
C PRO A 25 11.26 -3.01 9.64
N TYR A 26 10.05 -2.96 9.06
CA TYR A 26 8.78 -3.06 9.77
C TYR A 26 8.20 -4.49 9.80
N GLY A 27 8.98 -5.48 9.35
CA GLY A 27 8.57 -6.88 9.23
C GLY A 27 8.29 -7.29 7.77
N PRO A 28 7.96 -8.57 7.52
CA PRO A 28 7.75 -9.08 6.17
C PRO A 28 6.53 -8.43 5.51
N MET A 29 6.69 -8.02 4.25
CA MET A 29 5.64 -7.38 3.47
C MET A 29 5.48 -8.07 2.10
N VAL A 30 4.29 -7.94 1.52
CA VAL A 30 4.02 -8.31 0.13
C VAL A 30 3.68 -7.06 -0.64
N ALA A 31 4.34 -6.84 -1.77
CA ALA A 31 4.02 -5.80 -2.73
C ALA A 31 3.34 -6.39 -3.96
N ALA A 32 2.46 -5.60 -4.57
CA ALA A 32 1.86 -5.88 -5.88
C ALA A 32 2.08 -4.69 -6.82
N ALA A 33 2.30 -4.99 -8.09
CA ALA A 33 2.45 -3.99 -9.14
C ALA A 33 1.71 -4.41 -10.40
N CYS A 34 1.24 -3.39 -11.12
CA CYS A 34 0.77 -3.50 -12.49
C CYS A 34 1.51 -2.49 -13.37
N GLU A 35 1.12 -2.39 -14.64
CA GLU A 35 1.70 -1.45 -15.59
C GLU A 35 1.72 0.01 -15.07
N GLY A 36 0.73 0.40 -14.27
CA GLY A 36 0.61 1.74 -13.68
C GLY A 36 1.51 2.03 -12.47
N GLY A 37 2.26 1.03 -11.96
CA GLY A 37 3.12 1.17 -10.78
C GLY A 37 2.72 0.27 -9.61
N LEU A 38 3.13 0.67 -8.41
CA LEU A 38 2.82 -0.01 -7.15
C LEU A 38 1.32 0.07 -6.88
N SER A 39 0.63 -1.07 -6.93
CA SER A 39 -0.81 -1.18 -6.69
C SER A 39 -1.14 -1.76 -5.31
N GLY A 40 -0.12 -2.22 -4.59
CA GLY A 40 -0.26 -2.86 -3.29
C GLY A 40 1.02 -2.95 -2.48
N LEU A 41 0.90 -2.81 -1.17
CA LEU A 41 1.94 -3.01 -0.17
C LEU A 41 1.28 -3.33 1.18
N TRP A 42 1.37 -4.59 1.60
CA TRP A 42 0.71 -5.09 2.80
C TRP A 42 1.70 -5.77 3.73
N PHE A 43 1.53 -5.63 5.04
CA PHE A 43 2.20 -6.50 6.01
C PHE A 43 1.62 -7.91 5.91
N GLU A 44 2.47 -8.92 5.96
CA GLU A 44 2.00 -10.30 5.97
C GLU A 44 1.04 -10.55 7.14
N GLY A 45 -0.13 -11.11 6.85
CA GLY A 45 -1.16 -11.41 7.86
C GLY A 45 -1.94 -10.19 8.39
N GLN A 46 -1.82 -9.00 7.79
CA GLN A 46 -2.60 -7.84 8.22
C GLN A 46 -4.11 -8.06 8.10
N LYS A 47 -4.90 -7.33 8.89
CA LYS A 47 -6.37 -7.47 8.98
C LYS A 47 -7.11 -7.46 7.63
N HIS A 48 -6.60 -6.72 6.64
CA HIS A 48 -7.17 -6.58 5.31
C HIS A 48 -6.18 -7.05 4.23
N PHE A 49 -5.52 -8.18 4.47
CA PHE A 49 -4.62 -8.81 3.50
C PHE A 49 -5.41 -9.31 2.28
N PRO A 50 -4.95 -9.05 1.05
CA PRO A 50 -5.65 -9.46 -0.16
C PRO A 50 -5.53 -10.98 -0.39
N ASP A 51 -6.47 -11.54 -1.16
CA ASP A 51 -6.27 -12.85 -1.76
C ASP A 51 -5.29 -12.71 -2.94
N LEU A 52 -4.14 -13.36 -2.82
CA LEU A 52 -3.06 -13.32 -3.79
C LEU A 52 -3.17 -14.43 -4.85
N SER A 53 -4.15 -15.33 -4.76
CA SER A 53 -4.28 -16.50 -5.65
C SER A 53 -4.42 -16.13 -7.13
N ALA A 54 -4.97 -14.95 -7.43
CA ALA A 54 -5.11 -14.41 -8.78
C ALA A 54 -3.88 -13.61 -9.26
N MET A 55 -2.85 -13.43 -8.43
CA MET A 55 -1.65 -12.66 -8.76
C MET A 55 -0.49 -13.60 -9.10
N THR A 56 0.30 -13.23 -10.11
CA THR A 56 1.41 -14.08 -10.56
C THR A 56 2.67 -13.80 -9.75
N THR A 57 3.31 -14.85 -9.27
CA THR A 57 4.64 -14.80 -8.67
C THR A 57 5.68 -14.93 -9.76
N GLY A 58 6.52 -13.90 -9.93
CA GLY A 58 7.82 -14.04 -10.59
C GLY A 58 7.84 -14.67 -11.99
N ASP A 59 6.90 -14.34 -12.87
CA ASP A 59 7.00 -14.76 -14.27
C ASP A 59 8.11 -13.95 -14.97
N THR A 60 9.25 -14.59 -15.21
CA THR A 60 10.40 -14.03 -15.94
C THR A 60 10.11 -13.78 -17.41
N GLN A 61 9.04 -14.36 -17.97
CA GLN A 61 8.65 -14.20 -19.36
C GLN A 61 7.64 -13.06 -19.57
N HIS A 62 7.24 -12.36 -18.50
CA HIS A 62 6.32 -11.23 -18.63
C HIS A 62 7.00 -9.97 -19.20
N PRO A 63 6.34 -9.22 -20.11
CA PRO A 63 6.92 -8.04 -20.78
C PRO A 63 7.44 -6.94 -19.84
N HIS A 64 6.94 -6.90 -18.60
CA HIS A 64 7.28 -5.89 -17.61
C HIS A 64 8.23 -6.38 -16.51
N HIS A 65 8.81 -7.58 -16.64
CA HIS A 65 9.65 -8.19 -15.60
C HIS A 65 10.78 -7.28 -15.10
N VAL A 66 11.57 -6.68 -16.01
CA VAL A 66 12.67 -5.77 -15.66
C VAL A 66 12.19 -4.50 -14.95
N LYS A 67 11.07 -3.92 -15.40
CA LYS A 67 10.48 -2.72 -14.77
C LYS A 67 10.03 -3.02 -13.34
N HIS A 68 9.39 -4.16 -13.12
CA HIS A 68 8.95 -4.58 -11.78
C HIS A 68 10.14 -4.90 -10.87
N GLN A 69 11.20 -5.55 -11.37
CA GLN A 69 12.43 -5.75 -10.59
C GLN A 69 13.04 -4.43 -10.11
N GLN A 70 13.09 -3.41 -10.97
CA GLN A 70 13.58 -2.09 -10.56
C GLN A 70 12.67 -1.46 -9.51
N LEU A 71 11.34 -1.57 -9.67
CA LEU A 71 10.37 -1.07 -8.70
C LEU A 71 10.57 -1.70 -7.32
N TRP A 72 10.78 -3.02 -7.24
CA TRP A 72 11.03 -3.73 -5.98
C TRP A 72 12.29 -3.25 -5.28
N ARG A 73 13.40 -3.11 -6.02
CA ARG A 73 14.67 -2.59 -5.45
C ARG A 73 14.52 -1.17 -4.95
N THR A 74 13.85 -0.30 -5.71
CA THR A 74 13.59 1.08 -5.28
C THR A 74 12.70 1.11 -4.04
N LEU A 75 11.67 0.26 -3.99
CA LEU A 75 10.77 0.16 -2.83
C LEU A 75 11.53 -0.27 -1.56
N GLU A 76 12.34 -1.33 -1.63
CA GLU A 76 13.16 -1.80 -0.51
C GLU A 76 14.15 -0.73 -0.03
N ALA A 77 14.84 -0.07 -0.96
CA ALA A 77 15.78 1.00 -0.66
C ALA A 77 15.09 2.18 0.04
N GLN A 78 13.93 2.62 -0.46
CA GLN A 78 13.20 3.74 0.14
C GLN A 78 12.57 3.37 1.49
N LEU A 79 12.05 2.15 1.67
CA LEU A 79 11.57 1.68 2.99
C LEU A 79 12.71 1.66 4.01
N THR A 80 13.90 1.24 3.59
CA THR A 80 15.10 1.23 4.44
C THR A 80 15.53 2.66 4.80
N ALA A 81 15.61 3.55 3.82
CA ALA A 81 15.94 4.96 4.04
C ALA A 81 14.91 5.67 4.94
N TYR A 82 13.62 5.35 4.76
CA TYR A 82 12.54 5.87 5.60
C TYR A 82 12.72 5.44 7.05
N ALA A 83 12.89 4.14 7.31
CA ALA A 83 13.11 3.62 8.66
C ALA A 83 14.37 4.17 9.35
N ALA A 84 15.37 4.58 8.57
CA ALA A 84 16.57 5.24 9.07
C ALA A 84 16.41 6.75 9.31
N GLY A 85 15.25 7.35 8.99
CA GLY A 85 15.01 8.79 9.09
C GLY A 85 15.64 9.63 7.96
N ASN A 86 16.20 8.98 6.94
CA ASN A 86 16.91 9.64 5.82
C ASN A 86 15.98 9.97 4.64
N LEU A 87 14.71 9.59 4.71
CA LEU A 87 13.71 9.83 3.67
C LEU A 87 12.39 10.22 4.32
N GLN A 88 11.80 11.32 3.87
CA GLN A 88 10.49 11.81 4.34
C GLN A 88 9.39 11.66 3.27
N HIS A 89 9.79 11.52 1.99
CA HIS A 89 8.88 11.42 0.85
C HIS A 89 9.27 10.23 -0.04
N PHE A 90 8.31 9.35 -0.31
CA PHE A 90 8.48 8.25 -1.25
C PHE A 90 8.34 8.74 -2.68
N ASP A 91 9.28 8.35 -3.54
CA ASP A 91 9.25 8.61 -4.98
C ASP A 91 9.09 7.30 -5.74
N LEU A 92 7.84 6.87 -5.85
CA LEU A 92 7.43 5.61 -6.48
C LEU A 92 6.12 5.86 -7.25
N PRO A 93 5.95 5.31 -8.46
CA PRO A 93 4.68 5.40 -9.17
C PRO A 93 3.61 4.61 -8.39
N LEU A 94 2.56 5.28 -7.93
CA LEU A 94 1.45 4.68 -7.21
C LEU A 94 0.24 4.49 -8.12
N HIS A 95 -0.36 3.32 -8.06
CA HIS A 95 -1.55 2.97 -8.83
C HIS A 95 -2.70 2.56 -7.91
N LEU A 96 -3.38 3.56 -7.35
CA LEU A 96 -4.52 3.39 -6.43
C LEU A 96 -5.82 3.06 -7.16
N CYS A 97 -5.81 2.04 -8.03
CA CYS A 97 -7.00 1.63 -8.80
C CYS A 97 -7.81 0.52 -8.13
N THR A 98 -7.29 -0.08 -7.05
CA THR A 98 -7.96 -1.15 -6.32
C THR A 98 -9.04 -0.58 -5.39
N GLY A 99 -9.99 -1.41 -4.96
CA GLY A 99 -11.06 -1.01 -4.03
C GLY A 99 -12.12 -0.06 -4.62
N THR A 100 -12.89 0.58 -3.73
CA THR A 100 -14.04 1.40 -4.12
C THR A 100 -13.63 2.84 -4.47
N ALA A 101 -14.41 3.53 -5.30
CA ALA A 101 -14.19 4.95 -5.59
C ALA A 101 -14.13 5.83 -4.34
N PHE A 102 -14.88 5.49 -3.29
CA PHE A 102 -14.79 6.16 -1.99
C PHE A 102 -13.44 5.90 -1.31
N GLY A 103 -12.98 4.64 -1.26
CA GLY A 103 -11.68 4.28 -0.72
C GLY A 103 -10.55 5.05 -1.42
N GLN A 104 -10.57 5.07 -2.75
CA GLN A 104 -9.59 5.80 -3.56
C GLN A 104 -9.52 7.29 -3.22
N ARG A 105 -10.68 7.96 -3.07
CA ARG A 105 -10.71 9.37 -2.62
C ARG A 105 -10.10 9.56 -1.23
N VAL A 106 -10.40 8.65 -0.28
CA VAL A 106 -9.82 8.70 1.07
C VAL A 106 -8.29 8.53 1.00
N TRP A 107 -7.79 7.57 0.22
CA TRP A 107 -6.36 7.31 0.10
C TRP A 107 -5.61 8.45 -0.60
N GLN A 108 -6.21 9.08 -1.61
CA GLN A 108 -5.67 10.30 -2.21
C GLN A 108 -5.56 11.45 -1.20
N ARG A 109 -6.54 11.59 -0.28
CA ARG A 109 -6.45 12.57 0.81
C ARG A 109 -5.38 12.20 1.84
N LEU A 110 -5.19 10.91 2.14
CA LEU A 110 -4.12 10.47 3.03
C LEU A 110 -2.73 10.88 2.51
N LEU A 111 -2.48 10.80 1.20
CA LEU A 111 -1.21 11.23 0.60
C LEU A 111 -0.90 12.72 0.84
N GLN A 112 -1.91 13.53 1.18
CA GLN A 112 -1.73 14.95 1.48
C GLN A 112 -1.35 15.23 2.94
N VAL A 113 -1.34 14.21 3.81
CA VAL A 113 -0.89 14.35 5.20
C VAL A 113 0.63 14.24 5.24
N PRO A 114 1.40 15.33 5.49
CA PRO A 114 2.86 15.31 5.37
C PRO A 114 3.54 14.44 6.43
N PHE A 115 4.82 14.13 6.21
CA PHE A 115 5.68 13.56 7.24
C PHE A 115 5.66 14.45 8.50
N GLY A 116 5.61 13.83 9.67
CA GLY A 116 5.59 14.54 10.96
C GLY A 116 4.27 15.21 11.32
N HIS A 117 3.22 15.01 10.51
CA HIS A 117 1.90 15.56 10.76
C HIS A 117 0.87 14.45 10.87
N THR A 118 -0.17 14.70 11.67
CA THR A 118 -1.31 13.79 11.81
C THR A 118 -2.61 14.50 11.46
N THR A 119 -3.62 13.70 11.13
CA THR A 119 -5.01 14.15 11.02
C THR A 119 -5.90 13.23 11.84
N THR A 120 -7.11 13.69 12.16
CA THR A 120 -8.11 12.84 12.82
C THR A 120 -9.05 12.17 11.82
N TYR A 121 -9.69 11.07 12.23
CA TYR A 121 -10.77 10.47 11.44
C TYR A 121 -11.91 11.46 11.13
N GLY A 122 -12.17 12.42 12.02
CA GLY A 122 -13.18 13.46 11.84
C GLY A 122 -12.82 14.44 10.74
N GLU A 123 -11.62 15.01 10.82
CA GLU A 123 -11.09 15.94 9.79
C GLU A 123 -11.05 15.27 8.42
N LEU A 124 -10.52 14.05 8.36
CA LEU A 124 -10.46 13.29 7.11
C LEU A 124 -11.86 13.03 6.54
N ALA A 125 -12.85 12.74 7.38
CA ALA A 125 -14.22 12.54 6.96
C ALA A 125 -14.87 13.81 6.41
N THR A 126 -14.62 14.96 7.04
CA THR A 126 -15.04 16.27 6.52
C THR A 126 -14.44 16.53 5.14
N MET A 127 -13.14 16.27 4.96
CA MET A 127 -12.45 16.49 3.67
C MET A 127 -12.98 15.64 2.51
N VAL A 128 -13.59 14.48 2.80
CA VAL A 128 -14.18 13.59 1.79
C VAL A 128 -15.71 13.61 1.77
N ASN A 129 -16.34 14.54 2.51
CA ASN A 129 -17.79 14.65 2.68
C ASN A 129 -18.45 13.32 3.07
N SER A 130 -17.95 12.70 4.15
CA SER A 130 -18.44 11.41 4.64
C SER A 130 -18.48 11.33 6.17
N ALA A 131 -18.91 10.19 6.71
CA ALA A 131 -18.94 9.92 8.14
C ALA A 131 -17.63 9.33 8.65
N PRO A 132 -17.14 9.69 9.87
CA PRO A 132 -15.89 9.17 10.43
C PRO A 132 -15.78 7.65 10.44
N ARG A 133 -16.90 6.94 10.69
CA ARG A 133 -16.94 5.48 10.67
C ARG A 133 -16.69 4.88 9.28
N ALA A 134 -17.30 5.46 8.24
CA ALA A 134 -17.09 5.03 6.86
C ALA A 134 -15.65 5.32 6.43
N THR A 135 -15.15 6.52 6.74
CA THR A 135 -13.76 6.93 6.50
C THR A 135 -12.77 5.99 7.20
N GLY A 136 -12.99 5.64 8.47
CA GLY A 136 -12.16 4.67 9.18
C GLY A 136 -12.12 3.29 8.52
N GLY A 137 -13.25 2.83 7.97
CA GLY A 137 -13.32 1.61 7.18
C GLY A 137 -12.50 1.66 5.88
N ALA A 138 -12.45 2.82 5.22
CA ALA A 138 -11.62 3.06 4.03
C ALA A 138 -10.12 3.18 4.39
N VAL A 139 -9.78 3.90 5.46
CA VAL A 139 -8.41 4.02 5.98
C VAL A 139 -7.83 2.64 6.31
N GLY A 140 -8.61 1.79 6.98
CA GLY A 140 -8.18 0.43 7.33
C GLY A 140 -7.92 -0.48 6.12
N ARG A 141 -8.57 -0.22 4.98
CA ARG A 141 -8.43 -0.98 3.73
C ARG A 141 -7.43 -0.35 2.76
N ASN A 142 -6.60 0.58 3.22
CA ASN A 142 -5.51 1.13 2.42
C ASN A 142 -4.67 -0.02 1.83
N PRO A 143 -4.55 -0.11 0.49
CA PRO A 143 -3.81 -1.18 -0.16
C PRO A 143 -2.30 -0.96 -0.14
N ILE A 144 -1.81 0.27 0.12
CA ILE A 144 -0.37 0.59 0.09
C ILE A 144 0.06 1.16 1.45
N ALA A 145 0.33 0.28 2.40
CA ALA A 145 0.76 0.64 3.75
C ALA A 145 2.06 1.48 3.74
N ILE A 146 2.27 2.28 4.78
CA ILE A 146 3.40 3.22 4.96
C ILE A 146 3.38 4.38 3.95
N ILE A 147 3.37 4.09 2.64
CA ILE A 147 3.46 5.09 1.57
C ILE A 147 2.17 5.90 1.47
N VAL A 148 1.01 5.25 1.45
CA VAL A 148 -0.26 5.94 1.74
C VAL A 148 -0.38 5.95 3.28
N PRO A 149 -0.24 7.11 3.93
CA PRO A 149 0.14 7.16 5.34
C PRO A 149 -1.07 7.01 6.28
N CYS A 150 -1.74 5.86 6.23
CA CYS A 150 -2.89 5.56 7.10
C CYS A 150 -2.54 5.49 8.59
N HIS A 151 -1.25 5.34 8.95
CA HIS A 151 -0.77 5.43 10.34
C HIS A 151 -0.82 6.85 10.90
N ARG A 152 -0.81 7.89 10.04
CA ARG A 152 -0.95 9.31 10.44
C ARG A 152 -2.38 9.72 10.81
N VAL A 153 -3.35 8.81 10.70
CA VAL A 153 -4.73 9.05 11.16
C VAL A 153 -4.89 8.59 12.60
N VAL A 154 -5.26 9.52 13.48
CA VAL A 154 -5.46 9.28 14.91
C VAL A 154 -6.91 9.52 15.32
N GLY A 155 -7.28 8.98 16.49
CA GLY A 155 -8.55 9.27 17.13
C GLY A 155 -8.63 10.70 17.65
N VAL A 156 -9.79 11.07 18.18
CA VAL A 156 -9.97 12.33 18.90
C VAL A 156 -8.94 12.46 20.03
N ASN A 157 -8.44 13.67 20.27
CA ASN A 157 -7.42 13.98 21.28
C ASN A 157 -6.10 13.19 21.10
N GLY A 158 -5.76 12.79 19.87
CA GLY A 158 -4.50 12.09 19.58
C GLY A 158 -4.49 10.61 19.95
N ALA A 159 -5.64 10.01 20.28
CA ALA A 159 -5.73 8.62 20.68
C ALA A 159 -5.28 7.67 19.55
N LEU A 160 -4.31 6.81 19.82
CA LEU A 160 -3.89 5.81 18.85
C LEU A 160 -4.90 4.65 18.81
N THR A 161 -5.55 4.50 17.67
CA THR A 161 -6.50 3.42 17.43
C THR A 161 -6.07 2.57 16.23
N GLY A 162 -6.69 1.40 16.12
CA GLY A 162 -6.29 0.27 15.28
C GLY A 162 -5.60 0.61 13.95
N TYR A 163 -4.60 -0.19 13.63
CA TYR A 163 -3.83 -0.12 12.39
C TYR A 163 -3.81 -1.49 11.74
N ALA A 164 -4.03 -1.56 10.42
CA ALA A 164 -4.07 -2.85 9.72
C ALA A 164 -2.75 -3.62 9.89
N GLY A 165 -1.61 -2.93 9.83
CA GLY A 165 -0.27 -3.47 10.07
C GLY A 165 0.12 -3.67 11.54
N GLY A 166 -0.83 -3.56 12.48
CA GLY A 166 -0.60 -3.75 13.92
C GLY A 166 -0.08 -2.51 14.67
N MET A 167 -0.47 -2.39 15.94
CA MET A 167 -0.15 -1.19 16.74
C MET A 167 1.34 -0.95 16.92
N ARG A 168 2.16 -2.01 16.98
CA ARG A 168 3.62 -1.90 17.04
C ARG A 168 4.17 -1.06 15.88
N ASN A 169 3.73 -1.34 14.65
CA ASN A 169 4.21 -0.64 13.45
C ASN A 169 3.68 0.79 13.40
N LYS A 170 2.41 1.02 13.77
CA LYS A 170 1.87 2.39 13.85
C LYS A 170 2.66 3.25 14.83
N THR A 171 2.95 2.75 16.03
CA THR A 171 3.73 3.49 17.03
C THR A 171 5.16 3.74 16.57
N ALA A 172 5.81 2.75 15.93
CA ALA A 172 7.16 2.92 15.41
C ALA A 172 7.23 4.01 14.31
N LEU A 173 6.30 3.98 13.37
CA LEU A 173 6.20 4.99 12.29
C LEU A 173 5.92 6.39 12.85
N LEU A 174 4.98 6.52 13.78
CA LEU A 174 4.67 7.80 14.42
C LEU A 174 5.84 8.35 15.26
N ARG A 175 6.60 7.48 15.93
CA ARG A 175 7.80 7.89 16.67
C ARG A 175 8.91 8.38 15.74
N LEU A 176 9.15 7.67 14.64
CA LEU A 176 10.08 8.11 13.60
C LEU A 176 9.69 9.50 13.06
N GLU A 177 8.39 9.77 13.01
CA GLU A 177 7.81 11.02 12.56
C GLU A 177 7.63 12.05 13.68
N HIS A 178 8.30 11.90 14.82
CA HIS A 178 8.29 12.89 15.92
C HIS A 178 6.90 13.21 16.51
N TYR A 179 5.93 12.28 16.42
CA TYR A 179 4.58 12.51 16.94
C TYR A 179 4.50 12.57 18.47
N PHE A 180 5.45 11.94 19.18
CA PHE A 180 5.43 11.86 20.64
C PHE A 180 6.38 12.85 21.33
N ASP A 181 7.09 13.66 20.54
CA ASP A 181 8.11 14.58 21.02
C ASP A 181 7.49 15.92 21.47
#